data_AF-A0A4R3XEQ3-F1
#
_entry.id   AF-A0A4R3XEQ3-F1
#
_cell.length_a   1.000
_cell.length_b   1.000
_cell.length_c   1.000
_cell.angle_alpha   90.00
_cell.angle_beta   90.00
_cell.angle_gamma   90.00
#
_symmetry.space_group_name_H-M   'P 1'
#
loop_
_entity.id
_entity.type
_entity.pdbx_description
1 polymer ?
#
loop_
_entity_poly.entity_id
_entity_poly.type
_entity_poly.pdbx_seq_one_letter_code
_entity_poly.pdbx_strand_id
1 'polypeptide(L)'
;MTPKATARPGYDPADLLKLYIYGYLNRVRSSRRLEAETHRNIEVIWLLRHLKPDFKTIADFRRDNRTAFRQVFRELAQAKKLRLPSPPRAGQNPHKRSELIDGTASPLLERLP
;
A
#
# COMPACT_ATOMS: atom_id res chain seq x y z
N MET A 1 6.44 12.04 -24.24
CA MET A 1 5.20 11.27 -24.52
C MET A 1 4.10 12.28 -24.79
N THR A 2 3.72 12.43 -26.04
CA THR A 2 2.78 13.47 -26.49
C THR A 2 1.34 13.00 -26.24
N PRO A 3 0.49 13.77 -25.52
CA PRO A 3 -0.88 13.38 -25.25
C PRO A 3 -1.72 13.31 -26.55
N LYS A 4 -2.56 12.28 -26.65
CA LYS A 4 -3.45 12.02 -27.78
C LYS A 4 -4.55 13.08 -27.82
N ALA A 5 -4.69 13.77 -28.95
CA ALA A 5 -5.67 14.82 -29.17
C ALA A 5 -7.10 14.30 -28.96
N THR A 6 -7.63 14.52 -27.75
CA THR A 6 -9.04 14.30 -27.42
C THR A 6 -9.66 15.69 -27.31
N ALA A 7 -10.75 15.94 -28.04
CA ALA A 7 -11.38 17.26 -28.24
C ALA A 7 -11.99 17.93 -26.97
N ARG A 8 -11.58 17.53 -25.77
CA ARG A 8 -11.91 18.18 -24.50
C ARG A 8 -10.68 18.93 -24.01
N PRO A 9 -10.80 20.04 -23.25
CA PRO A 9 -9.64 20.71 -22.67
C PRO A 9 -8.79 19.65 -21.96
N GLY A 10 -7.56 19.44 -22.47
CA GLY A 10 -6.68 18.39 -21.99
C GLY A 10 -6.24 18.74 -20.58
N TYR A 11 -6.70 17.98 -19.59
CA TYR A 11 -6.13 18.06 -18.25
C TYR A 11 -4.65 17.67 -18.32
N ASP A 12 -3.81 18.39 -17.58
CA ASP A 12 -2.43 17.97 -17.40
C ASP A 12 -2.42 16.58 -16.72
N PRO A 13 -1.70 15.58 -17.27
CA PRO A 13 -1.54 14.28 -16.63
C PRO A 13 -1.08 14.36 -15.17
N ALA A 14 -0.30 15.40 -14.81
CA ALA A 14 0.13 15.64 -13.44
C ALA A 14 -1.04 15.96 -12.50
N ASP A 15 -2.05 16.71 -12.95
CA ASP A 15 -3.23 17.04 -12.13
C ASP A 15 -4.11 15.80 -11.92
N LEU A 16 -4.30 15.00 -12.96
CA LEU A 16 -5.01 13.71 -12.85
C LEU A 16 -4.27 12.72 -11.95
N LEU A 17 -2.93 12.73 -11.98
CA LEU A 17 -2.11 11.93 -11.08
C LEU A 17 -2.26 12.38 -9.62
N LYS A 18 -2.21 13.69 -9.34
CA LYS A 18 -2.45 14.24 -7.99
C LYS A 18 -3.80 13.80 -7.44
N LEU A 19 -4.87 13.93 -8.24
CA LEU A 19 -6.21 13.48 -7.86
C LEU A 19 -6.26 11.97 -7.59
N TYR A 20 -5.56 11.17 -8.40
CA TYR A 20 -5.52 9.72 -8.23
C TYR A 20 -4.78 9.30 -6.94
N ILE A 21 -3.66 9.96 -6.63
CA ILE A 21 -2.92 9.75 -5.40
C ILE A 21 -3.76 10.15 -4.19
N TYR A 22 -4.41 11.32 -4.23
CA TYR A 22 -5.36 11.77 -3.21
C TYR A 22 -6.44 10.71 -2.96
N GLY A 23 -7.04 10.16 -4.01
CA GLY A 23 -8.02 9.09 -3.91
C GLY A 23 -7.47 7.80 -3.29
N TYR A 24 -6.23 7.44 -3.62
CA TYR A 24 -5.60 6.26 -3.06
C TYR A 24 -5.42 6.38 -1.55
N LEU A 25 -4.92 7.53 -1.08
CA LEU A 25 -4.65 7.84 0.32
C LEU A 25 -5.95 7.96 1.13
N ASN A 26 -6.95 8.65 0.60
CA ASN A 26 -8.24 8.88 1.26
C ASN A 26 -9.26 7.75 1.05
N ARG A 27 -8.82 6.59 0.54
CA ARG A 27 -9.67 5.41 0.26
C ARG A 27 -10.85 5.69 -0.69
N VAL A 28 -10.78 6.75 -1.49
CA VAL A 28 -11.77 7.09 -2.53
C VAL A 28 -11.34 6.52 -3.87
N ARG A 29 -11.89 5.35 -4.24
CA ARG A 29 -11.47 4.60 -5.45
C ARG A 29 -12.41 4.72 -6.65
N SER A 30 -13.64 5.16 -6.44
CA SER A 30 -14.62 5.35 -7.51
C SER A 30 -14.33 6.66 -8.24
N SER A 31 -14.27 6.63 -9.57
CA SER A 31 -14.09 7.84 -10.38
C SER A 31 -15.24 8.84 -10.17
N ARG A 32 -16.47 8.36 -9.96
CA ARG A 32 -17.63 9.22 -9.62
C ARG A 32 -17.50 9.87 -8.25
N ARG A 33 -16.94 9.13 -7.28
CA ARG A 33 -16.67 9.72 -5.96
C ARG A 33 -15.54 10.74 -6.04
N LEU A 34 -14.50 10.47 -6.82
CA LEU A 34 -13.41 11.43 -7.04
C LEU A 34 -13.90 12.71 -7.71
N GLU A 35 -14.72 12.58 -8.76
CA GLU A 35 -15.41 13.73 -9.37
C GLU A 35 -16.15 14.53 -8.29
N ALA A 36 -17.01 13.90 -7.48
CA ALA A 36 -17.72 14.60 -6.42
C ALA A 36 -16.79 15.32 -5.42
N GLU A 37 -15.62 14.76 -5.09
CA GLU A 37 -14.61 15.43 -4.25
C GLU A 37 -14.08 16.71 -4.91
N THR A 38 -13.88 16.75 -6.23
CA THR A 38 -13.43 17.96 -6.94
C THR A 38 -14.41 19.14 -6.85
N HIS A 39 -15.67 18.88 -6.52
CA HIS A 39 -16.71 19.91 -6.38
C HIS A 39 -16.88 20.41 -4.94
N ARG A 40 -16.68 19.55 -3.94
CA ARG A 40 -17.08 19.83 -2.55
C ARG A 40 -15.92 19.90 -1.56
N ASN A 41 -14.80 19.24 -1.87
CA ASN A 41 -13.69 19.13 -0.94
C ASN A 41 -12.66 20.24 -1.22
N ILE A 42 -12.47 21.13 -0.24
CA ILE A 42 -11.57 22.28 -0.38
C ILE A 42 -10.12 21.87 -0.63
N GLU A 43 -9.66 20.74 -0.07
CA GLU A 43 -8.32 20.21 -0.29
C GLU A 43 -8.13 19.85 -1.77
N VAL A 44 -9.13 19.21 -2.38
CA VAL A 44 -9.08 18.80 -3.78
C VAL A 44 -9.22 19.99 -4.71
N ILE A 45 -10.10 20.95 -4.38
CA ILE A 45 -10.24 22.21 -5.13
C ILE A 45 -8.91 22.97 -5.16
N TRP A 46 -8.20 23.04 -4.03
CA TRP A 46 -6.89 23.68 -3.96
C TRP A 46 -5.82 22.88 -4.71
N LEU A 47 -5.75 21.56 -4.50
CA LEU A 47 -4.81 20.65 -5.16
C LEU A 47 -4.89 20.72 -6.69
N LEU A 48 -6.11 20.85 -7.21
CA LEU A 48 -6.41 20.89 -8.63
C LEU A 48 -6.58 22.30 -9.19
N ARG A 49 -6.35 23.36 -8.40
CA ARG A 49 -6.51 24.76 -8.83
C ARG A 49 -7.88 25.00 -9.49
N HIS A 50 -8.94 24.49 -8.87
CA HIS A 50 -10.33 24.54 -9.35
C HIS A 50 -10.67 23.72 -10.60
N LEU A 51 -9.76 22.89 -11.11
CA LEU A 51 -10.07 21.93 -12.17
C LEU A 51 -11.07 20.87 -11.69
N LYS A 52 -12.03 20.53 -12.55
CA LYS A 52 -13.13 19.59 -12.25
C LYS A 52 -13.23 18.50 -13.33
N PRO A 53 -12.26 17.56 -13.36
CA PRO A 53 -12.31 16.43 -14.27
C PRO A 53 -13.55 15.57 -14.04
N ASP A 54 -14.24 15.25 -15.14
CA ASP A 54 -15.42 14.37 -15.11
C ASP A 54 -15.00 12.93 -14.75
N PHE A 55 -15.95 12.13 -14.26
CA PHE A 55 -15.67 10.74 -13.89
C PHE A 55 -15.09 9.92 -15.06
N LYS A 56 -15.46 10.28 -16.30
CA LYS A 56 -15.01 9.62 -17.52
C LYS A 56 -13.53 9.89 -17.78
N THR A 57 -13.07 11.13 -17.67
CA THR A 57 -11.66 11.51 -17.77
C THR A 57 -10.82 10.77 -16.72
N ILE A 58 -11.29 10.72 -15.48
CA ILE A 58 -10.59 10.00 -14.40
C ILE A 58 -10.52 8.49 -14.70
N ALA A 59 -11.60 7.90 -15.21
CA ALA A 59 -11.63 6.49 -15.59
C ALA A 59 -10.72 6.19 -16.78
N ASP A 60 -10.75 7.02 -17.83
CA ASP A 60 -9.94 6.89 -19.04
C ASP A 60 -8.45 7.02 -18.67
N PHE A 61 -8.07 8.02 -17.88
CA PHE A 61 -6.69 8.17 -17.37
C PHE A 61 -6.18 6.94 -16.62
N ARG A 62 -7.01 6.33 -15.75
CA ARG A 62 -6.64 5.10 -15.04
C ARG A 62 -6.49 3.90 -15.97
N ARG A 63 -7.33 3.80 -16.99
CA ARG A 63 -7.29 2.72 -17.98
C ARG A 63 -6.01 2.81 -18.80
N ASP A 64 -5.68 4.00 -19.27
CA ASP A 64 -4.54 4.25 -20.15
C ASP A 64 -3.21 4.08 -19.41
N ASN A 65 -3.16 4.38 -18.11
CA ASN A 65 -1.93 4.30 -17.29
C ASN A 65 -1.85 3.04 -16.40
N ARG A 66 -2.69 2.03 -16.64
CA ARG A 66 -2.80 0.85 -15.77
C ARG A 66 -1.48 0.09 -15.56
N THR A 67 -0.65 0.00 -16.61
CA THR A 67 0.64 -0.69 -16.58
C THR A 67 1.65 0.06 -15.71
N ALA A 68 1.76 1.37 -15.88
CA ALA A 68 2.62 2.24 -15.08
C ALA A 68 2.25 2.18 -13.59
N PHE A 69 0.96 2.29 -13.27
CA PHE A 69 0.50 2.18 -11.88
C PHE A 69 0.84 0.82 -11.25
N ARG A 70 0.73 -0.28 -12.01
CA ARG A 70 1.08 -1.61 -11.48
C ARG A 70 2.56 -1.71 -11.12
N GLN A 71 3.45 -1.16 -11.94
CA GLN A 71 4.88 -1.16 -11.69
C GLN A 71 5.22 -0.32 -10.45
N VAL A 72 4.72 0.91 -10.39
CA VAL A 72 4.96 1.82 -9.25
C VAL A 72 4.42 1.24 -7.94
N PHE A 73 3.21 0.69 -7.94
CA PHE A 73 2.66 0.08 -6.72
C PHE A 73 3.41 -1.18 -6.29
N ARG A 74 3.97 -1.96 -7.23
CA ARG A 74 4.83 -3.10 -6.91
C ARG A 74 6.14 -2.65 -6.26
N GLU A 75 6.77 -1.61 -6.80
CA GLU A 75 8.00 -1.03 -6.23
C GLU A 75 7.76 -0.46 -4.84
N LEU A 76 6.67 0.30 -4.66
CA LEU A 76 6.28 0.82 -3.34
C LEU A 76 5.99 -0.29 -2.34
N ALA A 77 5.37 -1.39 -2.76
CA ALA A 77 5.14 -2.55 -1.90
C ALA A 77 6.45 -3.25 -1.52
N GLN A 78 7.38 -3.40 -2.47
CA GLN A 78 8.68 -4.02 -2.23
C GLN A 78 9.56 -3.16 -1.30
N ALA A 79 9.55 -1.83 -1.49
CA ALA A 79 10.29 -0.90 -0.63
C ALA A 79 9.82 -0.95 0.83
N LYS A 80 8.51 -1.19 1.08
CA LYS A 80 8.00 -1.42 2.44
C LYS A 80 8.53 -2.71 3.06
N LYS A 81 8.69 -3.77 2.26
CA LYS A 81 9.19 -5.07 2.74
C LYS A 81 10.64 -5.01 3.21
N LEU A 82 11.47 -4.18 2.56
CA LEU A 82 12.88 -4.02 2.92
C LEU A 82 13.08 -3.21 4.22
N ARG A 83 12.09 -2.39 4.61
CA ARG A 83 12.17 -1.49 5.78
C ARG A 83 11.55 -2.04 7.06
N LEU A 84 10.80 -3.15 7.02
CA LEU A 84 10.28 -3.78 8.23
C LEU A 84 11.17 -4.96 8.65
N PRO A 85 11.68 -4.98 9.90
CA PRO A 85 12.28 -6.20 10.43
C PRO A 85 11.22 -7.30 10.44
N SER A 86 11.58 -8.49 9.97
CA SER A 86 10.73 -9.67 10.01
C SER A 86 10.20 -9.86 11.44
N PRO A 87 8.88 -10.07 11.64
CA PRO A 87 8.39 -10.39 12.97
C PRO A 87 9.10 -11.67 13.47
N PRO A 88 9.45 -11.74 14.77
CA PRO A 88 10.05 -12.95 15.32
C PRO A 88 9.12 -14.14 15.05
N ARG A 89 9.70 -15.25 14.55
CA ARG A 89 8.93 -16.49 14.33
C ARG A 89 8.32 -16.92 15.67
N ALA A 90 7.00 -17.05 15.71
CA ALA A 90 6.30 -17.61 16.85
C ALA A 90 6.92 -18.98 17.18
N GLY A 91 7.62 -19.07 18.31
CA GLY A 91 8.32 -20.29 18.75
C GLY A 91 9.75 -20.08 19.27
N GLN A 92 10.40 -18.94 19.03
CA GLN A 92 11.69 -18.64 19.68
C GLN A 92 11.45 -17.95 21.03
N ASN A 93 11.19 -18.77 22.05
CA ASN A 93 11.12 -18.32 23.43
C ASN A 93 12.56 -18.15 23.99
N PRO A 94 12.99 -16.94 24.40
CA PRO A 94 14.35 -16.69 24.91
C PRO A 94 14.66 -17.41 26.24
N HIS A 95 13.68 -18.04 26.87
CA HIS A 95 13.84 -18.73 28.16
C HIS A 95 14.21 -20.23 28.06
N LYS A 96 14.32 -20.82 26.87
CA LYS A 96 14.57 -22.27 26.73
C LYS A 96 16.06 -22.64 26.72
N ARG A 97 16.82 -22.17 27.71
CA ARG A 97 18.29 -22.41 27.82
C ARG A 97 18.72 -23.22 29.07
N SER A 98 17.80 -23.78 29.86
CA SER A 98 18.15 -24.44 31.13
C SER A 98 17.94 -25.96 31.21
N GLU A 99 17.79 -26.69 30.09
CA GLU A 99 17.57 -28.15 30.12
C GLU A 99 18.75 -28.97 29.56
N LEU A 100 19.97 -28.44 29.59
CA LEU A 100 21.15 -29.14 29.06
C LEU A 100 22.38 -28.97 29.96
N ILE A 101 22.21 -29.34 31.22
CA ILE A 101 23.22 -29.77 32.20
C ILE A 101 22.36 -30.44 33.30
N ASP A 102 22.38 -31.74 33.58
CA ASP A 102 23.53 -32.58 33.85
C ASP A 102 23.19 -34.04 33.54
N GLY A 103 24.04 -34.67 32.72
CA GLY A 103 24.19 -36.12 32.75
C GLY A 103 25.06 -36.49 33.94
N THR A 104 24.47 -36.87 35.07
CA THR A 104 25.16 -37.61 36.14
C THR A 104 24.20 -38.57 36.83
N ALA A 105 24.64 -39.81 36.94
CA ALA A 105 23.92 -40.99 37.39
C ALA A 105 23.42 -40.91 38.84
N SER A 106 22.32 -41.61 39.15
CA SER A 106 22.21 -42.37 40.40
C SER A 106 21.14 -43.47 40.29
N PRO A 107 21.53 -44.77 40.38
CA PRO A 107 20.61 -45.90 40.24
C PRO A 107 20.23 -46.43 41.63
N LEU A 108 19.28 -45.80 42.32
CA LEU A 108 18.82 -46.32 43.64
C LEU A 108 17.36 -45.98 43.90
N LEU A 109 16.45 -46.61 43.16
CA LEU A 109 15.02 -46.66 43.52
C LEU A 109 14.33 -47.88 42.92
N GLU A 110 15.01 -49.02 42.96
CA GLU A 110 14.41 -50.32 42.67
C GLU A 110 15.10 -51.36 43.57
N ARG A 111 14.31 -52.09 44.37
CA ARG A 111 14.66 -52.97 45.52
C ARG A 111 14.67 -52.19 46.85
N LEU A 112 13.72 -52.36 47.77
CA LEU A 112 13.02 -53.54 48.30
C LEU A 112 11.99 -53.05 49.35
N PRO A 113 11.21 -53.96 49.96
CA PRO A 113 9.86 -54.42 49.57
C PRO A 113 8.71 -53.43 49.88
#